data_AF-A0A4R9VDI8-F1
#
_entry.id   AF-A0A4R9VDI8-F1
#
_cell.length_a   1.000
_cell.length_b   1.000
_cell.length_c   1.000
_cell.angle_alpha   90.00
_cell.angle_beta   90.00
_cell.angle_gamma   90.00
#
_symmetry.space_group_name_H-M   'P 1'
#
loop_
_entity.id
_entity.type
_entity.pdbx_description
1 polymer ?
#
loop_
_entity_poly.entity_id
_entity_poly.type
_entity_poly.pdbx_seq_one_letter_code
_entity_poly.pdbx_strand_id
1 'polypeptide(L)' 'MSLPKFIFGMLFALAIVISWSYFEGASLGTIVLRAVICAAIIQAGYFVLVFLMVARSVPTTAD' A
#
# COMPACT_ATOMS: atom_id res chain seq x y z
N MET A 1 8.68 -1.59 10.89
CA MET A 1 7.24 -1.71 11.24
C MET A 1 6.90 -3.19 11.25
N SER A 2 6.12 -3.69 12.22
CA SER A 2 5.72 -5.10 12.17
C SER A 2 4.76 -5.31 10.98
N LEU A 3 4.96 -6.39 10.24
CA LEU A 3 4.15 -6.80 9.08
C LEU A 3 2.62 -6.68 9.31
N PRO A 4 2.09 -7.03 10.50
CA PRO A 4 0.67 -6.83 10.81
C PRO A 4 0.20 -5.36 10.71
N LYS A 5 1.00 -4.39 11.15
CA LYS A 5 0.61 -2.96 11.13
C LYS A 5 0.43 -2.43 9.70
N PHE A 6 1.25 -2.90 8.76
CA PHE A 6 1.14 -2.51 7.36
C PHE A 6 -0.15 -3.02 6.73
N ILE A 7 -0.51 -4.29 7.00
CA ILE A 7 -1.76 -4.90 6.52
C ILE A 7 -2.98 -4.11 7.00
N PHE A 8 -3.02 -3.72 8.28
CA PHE A 8 -4.12 -2.91 8.80
C PHE A 8 -4.26 -1.56 8.08
N GLY A 9 -3.15 -0.87 7.83
CA GLY A 9 -3.16 0.37 7.06
C GLY A 9 -3.64 0.19 5.62
N MET A 10 -3.19 -0.90 4.96
CA MET A 10 -3.62 -1.24 3.60
C MET A 10 -5.12 -1.51 3.53
N LEU A 11 -5.66 -2.33 4.45
CA LEU A 11 -7.09 -2.64 4.50
C LEU A 11 -7.93 -1.39 4.76
N PHE A 12 -7.47 -0.51 5.65
CA PHE A 12 -8.16 0.76 5.92
C PHE A 12 -8.21 1.65 4.68
N ALA A 13 -7.10 1.82 3.96
CA ALA A 13 -7.07 2.59 2.72
C ALA A 13 -7.99 1.98 1.64
N LEU A 14 -7.98 0.65 1.49
CA LEU A 14 -8.86 -0.04 0.55
C LEU A 14 -10.34 0.15 0.89
N ALA A 15 -10.69 0.06 2.18
CA ALA A 15 -12.06 0.29 2.64
C ALA A 15 -12.54 1.69 2.26
N ILE A 16 -11.72 2.72 2.46
CA ILE A 16 -12.05 4.10 2.05
C ILE A 16 -12.28 4.19 0.54
N VAL A 17 -11.38 3.64 -0.28
CA VAL A 17 -11.50 3.70 -1.74
C VAL A 17 -12.75 2.98 -2.24
N ILE A 18 -13.06 1.82 -1.67
CA ILE A 18 -14.25 1.04 -2.01
C ILE A 18 -15.51 1.80 -1.59
N SER A 19 -15.58 2.28 -0.34
CA SER A 19 -16.72 3.04 0.17
C SER A 19 -16.97 4.30 -0.66
N TRP A 20 -15.93 5.09 -0.94
CA TRP A 20 -16.05 6.29 -1.77
C TRP A 20 -16.55 5.97 -3.17
N SER A 21 -15.99 4.94 -3.82
CA SER A 21 -16.40 4.54 -5.16
C SER A 21 -17.84 4.00 -5.20
N TYR A 22 -18.30 3.36 -4.12
CA TYR A 22 -19.68 2.94 -3.96
C TYR A 22 -20.63 4.14 -3.83
N PHE A 23 -20.28 5.15 -3.00
CA PHE A 23 -21.08 6.37 -2.85
C PHE A 23 -21.15 7.21 -4.13
N GLU A 24 -20.13 7.17 -4.99
CA GLU A 24 -20.17 7.78 -6.33
C GLU A 24 -21.06 7.01 -7.33
N GLY A 25 -21.61 5.85 -6.95
CA GLY A 25 -22.41 5.02 -7.85
C GLY A 25 -21.58 4.34 -8.96
N ALA A 26 -20.27 4.16 -8.74
CA ALA A 26 -19.40 3.52 -9.71
C ALA A 26 -19.79 2.05 -9.92
N SER A 27 -19.60 1.55 -11.15
CA SER A 27 -19.83 0.13 -11.45
C SER A 27 -18.91 -0.78 -10.64
N LEU A 28 -19.33 -2.02 -10.38
CA LEU A 28 -18.54 -3.00 -9.62
C LEU A 28 -17.15 -3.20 -10.25
N GLY A 29 -17.06 -3.29 -11.58
CA GLY A 29 -15.78 -3.39 -12.29
C GLY A 29 -14.87 -2.19 -12.06
N THR A 30 -15.43 -0.97 -12.03
CA THR A 30 -14.69 0.26 -11.72
C THR A 30 -14.19 0.27 -10.28
N ILE A 31 -15.01 -0.14 -9.32
CA ILE A 31 -14.64 -0.24 -7.90
C ILE A 31 -13.47 -1.22 -7.73
N VAL A 32 -13.55 -2.40 -8.34
CA VAL A 32 -12.47 -3.41 -8.29
C VAL A 32 -11.19 -2.88 -8.92
N LEU A 33 -11.28 -2.25 -10.09
CA LEU A 33 -10.12 -1.66 -10.76
C LEU A 33 -9.43 -0.60 -9.87
N ARG A 34 -10.22 0.31 -9.27
CA ARG A 34 -9.71 1.33 -8.34
C ARG A 34 -9.05 0.70 -7.11
N ALA A 35 -9.66 -0.34 -6.54
CA ALA A 35 -9.09 -1.06 -5.40
C ALA A 35 -7.75 -1.75 -5.75
N VAL A 36 -7.66 -2.39 -6.91
CA VAL A 36 -6.42 -3.03 -7.39
C VAL A 36 -5.31 -1.99 -7.62
N ILE A 37 -5.64 -0.88 -8.29
CA ILE A 37 -4.69 0.22 -8.51
C ILE A 37 -4.21 0.80 -7.17
N CYS A 38 -5.12 1.03 -6.22
CA CYS A 38 -4.78 1.50 -4.89
C CYS A 38 -3.81 0.54 -4.17
N ALA A 39 -4.12 -0.76 -4.17
CA ALA A 39 -3.26 -1.77 -3.57
C ALA A 39 -1.86 -1.82 -4.22
N ALA A 40 -1.79 -1.70 -5.55
CA ALA A 40 -0.53 -1.66 -6.28
C ALA A 40 0.31 -0.43 -5.92
N ILE A 41 -0.30 0.75 -5.81
CA ILE A 41 0.39 1.99 -5.40
C ILE A 41 0.95 1.85 -3.98
N ILE A 42 0.15 1.34 -3.04
CA ILE A 42 0.58 1.15 -1.65
C ILE A 42 1.75 0.16 -1.57
N GLN A 43 1.69 -0.95 -2.32
CA GLN A 43 2.78 -1.92 -2.40
C GLN A 43 4.05 -1.33 -3.02
N ALA A 44 3.92 -0.59 -4.13
CA ALA A 44 5.05 0.05 -4.77
C ALA A 44 5.72 1.08 -3.84
N GLY A 45 4.93 1.91 -3.15
CA GLY A 45 5.42 2.86 -2.16
C GLY A 45 6.16 2.17 -1.01
N TYR A 46 5.59 1.08 -0.48
CA TYR A 46 6.26 0.28 0.55
C TYR A 46 7.59 -0.30 0.06
N PHE A 47 7.62 -0.84 -1.15
CA PHE A 47 8.84 -1.37 -1.76
C PHE A 47 9.93 -0.30 -1.91
N VAL A 48 9.58 0.89 -2.41
CA VAL A 48 10.50 2.02 -2.54
C VAL A 48 11.04 2.44 -1.17
N LEU A 49 10.20 2.51 -0.13
CA LEU A 49 10.65 2.84 1.22
C LEU A 49 11.66 1.80 1.74
N VAL A 50 11.38 0.51 1.56
CA VAL A 50 12.31 -0.56 1.95
C VAL A 50 13.61 -0.46 1.16
N PHE A 51 13.53 -0.26 -0.16
CA PHE A 51 14.70 -0.09 -1.01
C PHE A 51 15.58 1.09 -0.57
N LEU A 52 14.98 2.24 -0.27
CA LEU A 52 15.69 3.42 0.23
C LEU A 52 16.28 3.19 1.62
N MET A 53 15.59 2.45 2.49
CA MET A 53 16.14 2.06 3.79
C MET A 53 17.40 1.22 3.60
N VAL A 54 17.36 0.21 2.73
CA VAL A 54 18.51 -0.64 2.39
C VAL A 54 19.65 0.19 1.80
N ALA A 55 19.37 1.06 0.83
CA ALA A 55 20.37 1.92 0.19
C ALA A 55 21.01 2.93 1.17
N ARG A 56 20.30 3.33 2.23
CA ARG A 56 20.80 4.24 3.27
C ARG A 56 21.46 3.55 4.45
N SER A 57 21.30 2.24 4.63
CA SER A 57 22.02 1.50 5.67
C SER A 57 23.52 1.60 5.43
N VAL A 58 24.25 2.21 6.37
CA VAL A 58 25.72 2.19 6.41
C VAL A 58 26.18 0.73 6.41
N PRO A 59 27.19 0.33 5.61
CA PRO A 59 27.73 -1.01 5.71
C PRO A 59 28.15 -1.27 7.15
N THR A 60 27.52 -2.26 7.79
CA THR A 60 28.04 -2.85 9.01
C THR A 60 29.38 -3.46 8.63
N THR A 61 30.49 -2.84 9.04
CA THR A 61 31.76 -3.56 9.12
C THR A 61 31.56 -4.71 10.09
N ALA A 62 31.80 -5.92 9.59
CA ALA A 62 31.93 -7.08 10.43
C ALA A 62 33.29 -6.97 11.12
N ASP A 63 33.31 -6.28 12.26
CA ASP A 63 34.39 -6.38 13.24
C ASP A 63 34.04 -7.46 14.26
#